data_AF-A0A3B3QQS5-F1
#
_entry.id   AF-A0A3B3QQS5-F1
#
_cell.length_a   1.000
_cell.length_b   1.000
_cell.length_c   1.000
_cell.angle_alpha   90.00
_cell.angle_beta   90.00
_cell.angle_gamma   90.00
#
_symmetry.space_group_name_H-M   'P 1'
#
loop_
_entity.id
_entity.type
_entity.pdbx_description
1 polymer ?
#
loop_
_entity_poly.entity_id
_entity_poly.type
_entity_poly.pdbx_seq_one_letter_code
_entity_poly.pdbx_strand_id
1 'polypeptide(L)'
;MHRITGKSKDEILVEMKNPEDSQSGEDYGHSLNSTSPTQSSMVTRIDKHPQSKDSVFFRDGVRRVDFVLSYMDDHTKDGEKKLERRKEYEANLIKAGLELEIEDKSESDDGKTYFLKIHAPWEVLATYADVLKIKVPFKANDIPSHYEMPLEWLFRPFQLPEKVMNPEPDYFTSPFDKSKIDFFLIEDKDTFFPPSTRNRIVYYILARCPYYKEDRKDKEKKGLKRLLNNGTYTSAFPLHDCRYWKPSKDPNCESERHNLYKHWAHFFCFYKEQPLNLIRKYYGEKIGIYFAWLGFYTEMLFFAAVVGLICFMYGLFTYDENVWSKEICDADIGGSIVMCPLCDKKCGYWKLNSTCESSWQSHLFDNVATVFFAIFMGIWVTLFLEFWKRRQSRLEYEWDLVDFEEEQQQLQLRPEYETKCTGRRLNRVTQMALIIASIIGVIAYRLAVYAAFASIMKDSPTSKIQVVGSLITPQLATSVTASCINFVIIMILNFFYERVAIWITDMEIPKTHLEYENKLTMKMFLFQFVNYYSSCFYVAFFKGKFVGYPGKYTYMFGEWSSLRNEEEFFIIIAYYVEEDKNTTVIKGR
;
A
#
# COMPACT_ATOMS: atom_id res chain seq x y z
N MET A 1 -26.02 -8.08 -6.52
CA MET A 1 -26.22 -8.04 -7.99
C MET A 1 -25.59 -9.30 -8.58
N HIS A 2 -26.43 -10.18 -9.10
CA HIS A 2 -26.07 -11.51 -9.58
C HIS A 2 -25.11 -11.47 -10.77
N ARG A 3 -24.02 -12.26 -10.69
CA ARG A 3 -23.16 -12.57 -11.84
C ARG A 3 -23.70 -13.82 -12.50
N ILE A 4 -24.21 -13.64 -13.71
CA ILE A 4 -24.68 -14.70 -14.61
C ILE A 4 -23.46 -15.40 -15.20
N THR A 5 -23.36 -16.71 -15.01
CA THR A 5 -22.56 -17.60 -15.85
C THR A 5 -23.45 -18.78 -16.24
N GLY A 6 -23.82 -18.84 -17.52
CA GLY A 6 -24.45 -20.01 -18.09
C GLY A 6 -23.39 -21.05 -18.47
N LYS A 7 -23.61 -22.30 -18.07
CA LYS A 7 -23.62 -23.46 -18.97
C LYS A 7 -24.17 -24.69 -18.24
N SER A 8 -24.96 -25.44 -19.00
CA SER A 8 -25.87 -26.52 -18.63
C SER A 8 -25.15 -27.84 -18.36
N LYS A 9 -25.69 -28.60 -17.38
CA LYS A 9 -25.81 -30.08 -17.24
C LYS A 9 -24.49 -30.89 -17.29
N ASP A 10 -24.16 -31.77 -16.36
CA ASP A 10 -24.96 -32.83 -15.76
C ASP A 10 -24.69 -33.01 -14.25
N GLU A 11 -25.75 -33.35 -13.53
CA GLU A 11 -25.76 -33.77 -12.12
C GLU A 11 -25.35 -35.24 -12.00
N ILE A 12 -24.37 -35.54 -11.16
CA ILE A 12 -24.31 -36.82 -10.44
C ILE A 12 -24.00 -36.50 -8.97
N LEU A 13 -25.04 -36.58 -8.15
CA LEU A 13 -25.02 -36.58 -6.69
C LEU A 13 -24.54 -37.95 -6.20
N VAL A 14 -23.47 -37.99 -5.40
CA VAL A 14 -23.24 -39.05 -4.41
C VAL A 14 -22.62 -38.42 -3.16
N GLU A 15 -23.36 -38.48 -2.05
CA GLU A 15 -22.91 -38.15 -0.69
C GLU A 15 -21.72 -39.02 -0.26
N MET A 16 -20.75 -38.43 0.45
CA MET A 16 -19.82 -39.21 1.27
C MET A 16 -19.93 -38.83 2.74
N LYS A 17 -20.31 -39.86 3.49
CA LYS A 17 -20.43 -39.98 4.94
C LYS A 17 -19.02 -40.12 5.54
N ASN A 18 -18.77 -39.44 6.66
CA ASN A 18 -17.61 -39.70 7.53
C ASN A 18 -17.57 -41.16 7.98
N PRO A 19 -16.36 -41.70 8.23
CA PRO A 19 -16.19 -42.58 9.38
C PRO A 19 -14.97 -42.21 10.23
N GLU A 20 -15.20 -42.16 11.53
CA GLU A 20 -14.20 -42.42 12.57
C GLU A 20 -14.05 -43.94 12.77
N ASP A 21 -12.86 -44.31 13.26
CA ASP A 21 -12.47 -45.49 14.04
C ASP A 21 -12.70 -46.91 13.52
N SER A 22 -11.59 -47.64 13.30
CA SER A 22 -11.23 -48.81 14.15
C SER A 22 -9.98 -49.58 13.66
N GLN A 23 -9.08 -49.83 14.62
CA GLN A 23 -8.34 -51.09 14.88
C GLN A 23 -7.28 -51.65 13.91
N SER A 24 -6.03 -51.59 14.42
CA SER A 24 -5.00 -52.64 14.51
C SER A 24 -5.14 -53.95 13.70
N GLY A 25 -4.08 -54.25 12.94
CA GLY A 25 -3.72 -55.59 12.48
C GLY A 25 -2.26 -55.62 12.02
N GLU A 26 -1.42 -56.33 12.78
CA GLU A 26 -0.04 -56.68 12.43
C GLU A 26 -0.05 -57.72 11.30
N ASP A 27 0.89 -57.62 10.35
CA ASP A 27 1.36 -58.83 9.66
C ASP A 27 2.81 -58.67 9.17
N TYR A 28 3.62 -59.68 9.51
CA TYR A 28 5.04 -59.80 9.20
C TYR A 28 5.21 -60.45 7.81
N GLY A 29 6.09 -59.89 6.98
CA GLY A 29 6.46 -60.50 5.69
C GLY A 29 7.85 -60.10 5.22
N HIS A 30 8.86 -60.89 5.59
CA HIS A 30 10.21 -60.83 5.05
C HIS A 30 10.25 -61.27 3.57
N SER A 31 10.95 -60.52 2.71
CA SER A 31 11.66 -61.11 1.56
C SER A 31 12.92 -60.31 1.23
N LEU A 32 14.00 -61.04 0.96
CA LEU A 32 15.39 -60.60 0.78
C LEU A 32 15.76 -60.50 -0.71
N ASN A 33 16.63 -59.50 -0.99
CA ASN A 33 17.73 -59.44 -1.98
C ASN A 33 17.46 -59.37 -3.50
N SER A 34 17.94 -58.28 -4.13
CA SER A 34 19.15 -58.33 -4.99
C SER A 34 19.60 -56.93 -5.47
N THR A 35 20.90 -56.67 -5.33
CA THR A 35 21.72 -55.50 -5.74
C THR A 35 22.03 -55.41 -7.25
N SER A 36 22.13 -54.17 -7.79
CA SER A 36 23.35 -53.59 -8.43
C SER A 36 23.15 -52.13 -8.93
N PRO A 37 24.22 -51.31 -9.08
CA PRO A 37 24.17 -49.86 -8.86
C PRO A 37 24.30 -48.98 -10.12
N THR A 38 23.82 -47.73 -10.05
CA THR A 38 24.23 -46.65 -10.96
C THR A 38 24.38 -45.34 -10.20
N GLN A 39 25.57 -44.75 -10.32
CA GLN A 39 26.02 -43.52 -9.66
C GLN A 39 25.18 -42.30 -10.11
N SER A 40 24.68 -41.52 -9.14
CA SER A 40 24.11 -40.19 -9.35
C SER A 40 24.35 -39.33 -8.11
N SER A 41 24.83 -38.11 -8.36
CA SER A 41 25.19 -37.01 -7.45
C SER A 41 24.46 -36.96 -6.10
N MET A 42 25.25 -36.82 -5.02
CA MET A 42 24.81 -36.57 -3.65
C MET A 42 24.03 -35.26 -3.54
N VAL A 43 22.70 -35.36 -3.57
CA VAL A 43 21.81 -34.54 -2.76
C VAL A 43 21.31 -35.48 -1.67
N THR A 44 21.51 -35.12 -0.40
CA THR A 44 21.18 -35.95 0.75
C THR A 44 19.68 -36.27 0.74
N ARG A 45 19.30 -37.47 0.28
CA ARG A 45 17.96 -38.02 0.47
C ARG A 45 17.84 -38.40 1.95
N ILE A 46 17.35 -37.48 2.76
CA ILE A 46 17.02 -37.71 4.16
C ILE A 46 15.72 -38.55 4.21
N ASP A 47 15.73 -39.61 5.02
CA ASP A 47 14.62 -40.54 5.19
C ASP A 47 13.32 -39.81 5.58
N LYS A 48 12.19 -40.30 5.04
CA LYS A 48 10.86 -39.70 5.21
C LYS A 48 10.36 -39.90 6.65
N HIS A 49 10.65 -38.98 7.56
CA HIS A 49 9.88 -38.86 8.79
C HIS A 49 8.55 -38.14 8.52
N PRO A 50 7.41 -38.66 9.05
CA PRO A 50 6.11 -38.01 8.93
C PRO A 50 6.11 -36.73 9.78
N GLN A 51 6.45 -35.61 9.15
CA GLN A 51 6.49 -34.32 9.83
C GLN A 51 5.08 -33.77 10.03
N SER A 52 4.87 -33.03 11.13
CA SER A 52 3.65 -32.25 11.34
C SER A 52 3.46 -31.25 10.19
N LYS A 53 2.24 -31.20 9.62
CA LYS A 53 1.85 -30.27 8.53
C LYS A 53 2.07 -28.78 8.86
N ASP A 54 2.29 -28.41 10.12
CA ASP A 54 2.49 -27.04 10.59
C ASP A 54 3.90 -26.84 11.22
N SER A 55 4.96 -27.45 10.65
CA SER A 55 6.35 -27.25 11.11
C SER A 55 7.02 -26.08 10.38
N VAL A 56 7.74 -25.23 11.12
CA VAL A 56 8.62 -24.17 10.58
C VAL A 56 10.07 -24.64 10.44
N PHE A 57 10.34 -25.91 10.72
CA PHE A 57 11.65 -26.52 10.65
C PHE A 57 11.77 -27.47 9.44
N PHE A 58 13.00 -27.74 9.03
CA PHE A 58 13.40 -28.78 8.08
C PHE A 58 12.94 -30.15 8.58
N ARG A 59 13.00 -31.18 7.74
CA ARG A 59 12.54 -32.54 8.10
C ARG A 59 13.22 -33.14 9.33
N ASP A 60 14.41 -32.65 9.66
CA ASP A 60 15.15 -33.02 10.88
C ASP A 60 14.58 -32.40 12.18
N GLY A 61 13.72 -31.39 12.10
CA GLY A 61 13.16 -30.69 13.25
C GLY A 61 14.14 -29.77 13.99
N VAL A 62 15.34 -29.56 13.44
CA VAL A 62 16.38 -28.74 14.07
C VAL A 62 16.57 -27.43 13.32
N ARG A 63 16.70 -27.51 11.99
CA ARG A 63 17.02 -26.32 11.18
C ARG A 63 15.78 -25.54 10.84
N ARG A 64 15.72 -24.27 11.23
CA ARG A 64 14.58 -23.39 10.93
C ARG A 64 14.56 -22.99 9.45
N VAL A 65 13.38 -22.98 8.84
CA VAL A 65 13.19 -22.45 7.48
C VAL A 65 13.17 -20.91 7.53
N ASP A 66 14.16 -20.28 6.90
CA ASP A 66 14.27 -18.82 6.82
C ASP A 66 13.62 -18.27 5.53
N PHE A 67 13.66 -19.03 4.44
CA PHE A 67 13.08 -18.61 3.17
C PHE A 67 12.60 -19.79 2.33
N VAL A 68 11.60 -19.57 1.49
CA VAL A 68 11.07 -20.58 0.57
C VAL A 68 11.04 -20.04 -0.85
N LEU A 69 11.57 -20.83 -1.78
CA LEU A 69 11.39 -20.60 -3.22
C LEU A 69 10.44 -21.66 -3.77
N SER A 70 9.50 -21.25 -4.62
CA SER A 70 8.61 -22.19 -5.30
C SER A 70 8.88 -22.20 -6.80
N TYR A 71 8.72 -23.36 -7.44
CA TYR A 71 8.77 -23.47 -8.88
C TYR A 71 7.91 -24.63 -9.38
N MET A 72 7.55 -24.55 -10.67
CA MET A 72 6.92 -25.65 -11.39
C MET A 72 7.88 -26.20 -12.44
N ASP A 73 7.70 -27.48 -12.79
CA ASP A 73 8.38 -28.06 -13.94
C ASP A 73 7.76 -27.54 -15.24
N ASP A 74 8.62 -27.10 -16.15
CA ASP A 74 8.26 -26.69 -17.50
C ASP A 74 8.91 -27.71 -18.45
N HIS A 75 8.10 -28.48 -19.17
CA HIS A 75 8.58 -29.54 -20.08
C HIS A 75 8.98 -29.01 -21.46
N THR A 76 9.00 -27.68 -21.67
CA THR A 76 9.44 -27.06 -22.93
C THR A 76 10.97 -26.96 -23.02
N LYS A 77 11.51 -26.70 -24.23
CA LYS A 77 12.96 -26.42 -24.43
C LYS A 77 13.46 -25.23 -23.61
N ASP A 78 12.59 -24.28 -23.28
CA ASP A 78 12.95 -23.18 -22.37
C ASP A 78 12.91 -23.62 -20.90
N GLY A 79 12.13 -24.66 -20.57
CA GLY A 79 12.17 -25.37 -19.31
C GLY A 79 13.53 -26.00 -18.99
N GLU A 80 14.20 -26.61 -19.97
CA GLU A 80 15.56 -27.16 -19.78
C GLU A 80 16.57 -26.06 -19.42
N LYS A 81 16.51 -24.89 -20.09
CA LYS A 81 17.35 -23.74 -19.76
C LYS A 81 17.04 -23.16 -18.38
N LYS A 82 15.75 -23.12 -18.00
CA LYS A 82 15.33 -22.70 -16.65
C LYS A 82 15.88 -23.67 -15.60
N LEU A 83 15.81 -24.97 -15.86
CA LEU A 83 16.35 -26.01 -14.98
C LEU A 83 17.87 -25.88 -14.80
N GLU A 84 18.62 -25.64 -15.88
CA GLU A 84 20.07 -25.42 -15.79
C GLU A 84 20.39 -24.19 -14.94
N ARG A 85 19.67 -23.07 -15.14
CA ARG A 85 19.82 -21.86 -14.32
C ARG A 85 19.51 -22.10 -12.84
N ARG A 86 18.47 -22.90 -12.52
CA ARG A 86 18.13 -23.27 -11.14
C ARG A 86 19.26 -24.06 -10.49
N LYS A 87 19.74 -25.12 -11.16
CA LYS A 87 20.84 -25.95 -10.65
C LYS A 87 22.09 -25.13 -10.36
N GLU A 88 22.45 -24.22 -11.26
CA GLU A 88 23.60 -23.33 -11.08
C GLU A 88 23.39 -22.36 -9.90
N TYR A 89 22.19 -21.79 -9.78
CA TYR A 89 21.85 -20.90 -8.69
C TYR A 89 21.88 -21.62 -7.33
N GLU A 90 21.27 -22.80 -7.23
CA GLU A 90 21.24 -23.64 -6.02
C GLU A 90 22.65 -24.09 -5.62
N ALA A 91 23.49 -24.48 -6.58
CA ALA A 91 24.89 -24.80 -6.31
C ALA A 91 25.67 -23.58 -5.76
N ASN A 92 25.42 -22.39 -6.30
CA ASN A 92 26.04 -21.16 -5.82
C ASN A 92 25.50 -20.72 -4.44
N LEU A 93 24.24 -21.02 -4.11
CA LEU A 93 23.70 -20.79 -2.76
C LEU A 93 24.37 -21.71 -1.73
N ILE A 94 24.56 -22.98 -2.07
CA ILE A 94 25.32 -23.92 -1.22
C ILE A 94 26.76 -23.45 -1.06
N LYS A 95 27.40 -22.98 -2.14
CA LYS A 95 28.75 -22.40 -2.10
C LYS A 95 28.83 -21.14 -1.22
N ALA A 96 27.75 -20.35 -1.15
CA ALA A 96 27.64 -19.21 -0.25
C ALA A 96 27.42 -19.61 1.22
N GLY A 97 27.26 -20.91 1.51
CA GLY A 97 27.10 -21.47 2.85
C GLY A 97 25.64 -21.68 3.29
N LEU A 98 24.66 -21.47 2.40
CA LEU A 98 23.25 -21.73 2.71
C LEU A 98 22.92 -23.23 2.60
N GLU A 99 22.03 -23.68 3.46
CA GLU A 99 21.54 -25.05 3.46
C GLU A 99 20.17 -25.13 2.80
N LEU A 100 20.01 -26.10 1.91
CA LEU A 100 18.85 -26.24 1.04
C LEU A 100 18.17 -27.59 1.27
N GLU A 101 16.83 -27.60 1.34
CA GLU A 101 16.01 -28.81 1.37
C GLU A 101 14.89 -28.68 0.33
N ILE A 102 14.74 -29.69 -0.54
CA ILE A 102 13.70 -29.71 -1.58
C ILE A 102 12.54 -30.60 -1.12
N GLU A 103 11.34 -30.03 -1.14
CA GLU A 103 10.09 -30.76 -1.02
C GLU A 103 9.54 -31.10 -2.41
N ASP A 104 9.23 -32.38 -2.58
CA ASP A 104 8.72 -32.92 -3.84
C ASP A 104 7.30 -32.41 -4.13
N LYS A 105 6.99 -32.27 -5.42
CA LYS A 105 5.66 -31.86 -5.89
C LYS A 105 4.50 -32.72 -5.42
N SER A 106 4.74 -33.97 -5.01
CA SER A 106 3.72 -34.87 -4.48
C SER A 106 3.14 -34.41 -3.15
N GLU A 107 3.90 -33.63 -2.38
CA GLU A 107 3.50 -33.10 -1.07
C GLU A 107 2.74 -31.76 -1.22
N SER A 108 2.69 -31.20 -2.42
CA SER A 108 1.93 -29.98 -2.71
C SER A 108 0.45 -30.30 -2.92
N ASP A 109 -0.43 -29.44 -2.41
CA ASP A 109 -1.89 -29.53 -2.64
C ASP A 109 -2.24 -29.57 -4.14
N ASP A 110 -1.46 -28.88 -4.99
CA ASP A 110 -1.64 -28.85 -6.45
C ASP A 110 -0.99 -30.04 -7.18
N GLY A 111 -0.15 -30.83 -6.49
CA GLY A 111 0.60 -31.96 -7.06
C GLY A 111 1.68 -31.57 -8.08
N LYS A 112 1.96 -30.27 -8.26
CA LYS A 112 2.79 -29.73 -9.36
C LYS A 112 3.95 -28.84 -8.92
N THR A 113 3.86 -28.27 -7.72
CA THR A 113 4.78 -27.23 -7.26
C THR A 113 5.83 -27.83 -6.34
N TYR A 114 7.10 -27.54 -6.61
CA TYR A 114 8.20 -27.85 -5.70
C TYR A 114 8.45 -26.68 -4.77
N PHE A 115 8.82 -26.99 -3.53
CA PHE A 115 9.22 -25.98 -2.55
C PHE A 115 10.67 -26.23 -2.12
N LEU A 116 11.52 -25.25 -2.36
CA LEU A 116 12.90 -25.22 -1.87
C LEU A 116 12.92 -24.43 -0.57
N LYS A 117 13.14 -25.13 0.55
CA LYS A 117 13.38 -24.52 1.87
C LYS A 117 14.84 -24.12 1.98
N ILE A 118 15.09 -22.95 2.56
CA ILE A 118 16.42 -22.37 2.74
C ILE A 118 16.64 -22.08 4.22
N HIS A 119 17.78 -22.52 4.72
CA HIS A 119 18.25 -22.25 6.08
C HIS A 119 19.63 -21.58 6.03
N ALA A 120 19.83 -20.55 6.85
CA ALA A 120 21.13 -19.94 7.07
C ALA A 120 21.74 -20.41 8.40
N PRO A 121 22.91 -21.08 8.37
CA PRO A 121 23.60 -21.47 9.59
C PRO A 121 24.21 -20.24 10.29
N TRP A 122 24.53 -20.40 11.59
CA TRP A 122 25.07 -19.34 12.43
C TRP A 122 26.25 -18.58 11.80
N GLU A 123 27.21 -19.30 11.21
CA GLU A 123 28.41 -18.67 10.62
C GLU A 123 28.08 -17.73 9.46
N VAL A 124 27.09 -18.08 8.64
CA VAL A 124 26.62 -17.23 7.54
C VAL A 124 25.88 -16.03 8.11
N LEU A 125 24.97 -16.25 9.07
CA LEU A 125 24.24 -15.17 9.73
C LEU A 125 25.18 -14.16 10.39
N ALA A 126 26.15 -14.62 11.18
CA ALA A 126 27.13 -13.77 11.85
C ALA A 126 27.96 -12.95 10.84
N THR A 127 28.41 -13.59 9.75
CA THR A 127 29.21 -12.91 8.72
C THR A 127 28.41 -11.81 8.02
N TYR A 128 27.18 -12.11 7.60
CA TYR A 128 26.34 -11.12 6.92
C TYR A 128 25.73 -10.09 7.89
N ALA A 129 25.51 -10.44 9.16
CA ALA A 129 25.09 -9.48 10.19
C ALA A 129 26.16 -8.41 10.42
N ASP A 130 27.44 -8.79 10.39
CA ASP A 130 28.58 -7.86 10.48
C ASP A 130 28.69 -6.98 9.22
N VAL A 131 28.54 -7.55 8.02
CA VAL A 131 28.51 -6.79 6.76
C VAL A 131 27.36 -5.79 6.72
N LEU A 132 26.20 -6.17 7.25
CA LEU A 132 25.00 -5.34 7.31
C LEU A 132 24.95 -4.44 8.55
N LYS A 133 25.94 -4.53 9.44
CA LYS A 133 26.02 -3.78 10.71
C LYS A 133 24.71 -3.82 11.52
N ILE A 134 24.13 -5.01 11.63
CA ILE A 134 22.87 -5.21 12.35
C ILE A 134 23.08 -4.92 13.83
N LYS A 135 22.29 -4.00 14.39
CA LYS A 135 22.33 -3.70 15.82
C LYS A 135 21.71 -4.85 16.63
N VAL A 136 22.41 -5.30 17.65
CA VAL A 136 22.02 -6.42 18.52
C VAL A 136 22.30 -6.09 19.98
N PRO A 137 21.62 -6.73 20.95
CA PRO A 137 21.77 -6.41 22.36
C PRO A 137 23.11 -6.83 22.95
N PHE A 138 23.72 -5.95 23.77
CA PHE A 138 24.95 -6.25 24.53
C PHE A 138 24.80 -6.05 26.05
N LYS A 139 23.80 -5.30 26.50
CA LYS A 139 23.51 -5.12 27.94
C LYS A 139 22.03 -4.83 28.15
N ALA A 140 21.42 -5.38 29.20
CA ALA A 140 20.07 -4.99 29.61
C ALA A 140 20.03 -3.51 30.04
N ASN A 141 18.95 -2.81 29.68
CA ASN A 141 18.75 -1.42 30.07
C ASN A 141 18.57 -1.34 31.59
N ASP A 142 19.47 -0.60 32.24
CA ASP A 142 19.48 -0.36 33.69
C ASP A 142 18.91 1.01 34.08
N ILE A 143 18.38 1.75 33.11
CA ILE A 143 17.75 3.05 33.33
C ILE A 143 16.30 2.84 33.81
N PRO A 144 15.90 3.36 34.98
CA PRO A 144 14.53 3.23 35.45
C PRO A 144 13.56 3.98 34.51
N SER A 145 12.57 3.25 34.02
CA SER A 145 11.42 3.79 33.29
C SER A 145 10.56 4.63 34.24
N HIS A 146 10.68 5.96 34.17
CA HIS A 146 9.76 6.86 34.85
C HIS A 146 8.52 7.08 33.98
N TYR A 147 7.51 6.22 34.14
CA TYR A 147 6.20 6.42 33.51
C TYR A 147 5.10 6.41 34.58
N GLU A 148 4.89 7.55 35.25
CA GLU A 148 3.68 7.78 36.03
C GLU A 148 2.71 8.60 35.18
N MET A 149 1.68 7.95 34.64
CA MET A 149 0.60 8.64 33.96
C MET A 149 -0.44 9.08 35.00
N PRO A 150 -0.69 10.39 35.18
CA PRO A 150 -1.77 10.85 36.04
C PRO A 150 -3.10 10.27 35.54
N LEU A 151 -3.95 9.77 36.45
CA LEU A 151 -5.26 9.19 36.13
C LEU A 151 -5.22 7.88 35.30
N GLU A 152 -4.23 7.01 35.54
CA GLU A 152 -4.11 5.70 34.90
C GLU A 152 -5.39 4.85 34.95
N TRP A 153 -6.20 4.97 36.02
CA TRP A 153 -7.48 4.27 36.18
C TRP A 153 -8.48 4.52 35.04
N LEU A 154 -8.44 5.70 34.42
CA LEU A 154 -9.36 6.08 33.33
C LEU A 154 -9.00 5.35 32.03
N PHE A 155 -7.73 5.04 31.82
CA PHE A 155 -7.20 4.50 30.57
C PHE A 155 -6.96 2.98 30.59
N ARG A 156 -7.01 2.35 31.77
CA ARG A 156 -6.86 0.88 31.90
C ARG A 156 -7.74 0.02 30.98
N PRO A 157 -9.00 0.37 30.66
CA PRO A 157 -9.81 -0.43 29.73
C PRO A 157 -9.26 -0.43 28.29
N PHE A 158 -8.50 0.60 27.91
CA PHE A 158 -7.92 0.79 26.58
C PHE A 158 -6.48 0.25 26.49
N GLN A 159 -5.77 0.17 27.62
CA GLN A 159 -4.41 -0.32 27.70
C GLN A 159 -4.30 -1.85 27.55
N LEU A 160 -3.26 -2.28 26.84
CA LEU A 160 -2.89 -3.68 26.76
C LEU A 160 -2.05 -4.12 27.98
N PRO A 161 -2.07 -5.40 28.36
CA PRO A 161 -1.16 -5.91 29.38
C PRO A 161 0.29 -5.63 29.02
N GLU A 162 1.11 -5.26 30.00
CA GLU A 162 2.51 -4.86 29.79
C GLU A 162 3.33 -5.93 29.07
N LYS A 163 3.11 -7.22 29.37
CA LYS A 163 3.76 -8.36 28.68
C LYS A 163 3.44 -8.44 27.17
N VAL A 164 2.32 -7.88 26.73
CA VAL A 164 1.94 -7.82 25.30
C VAL A 164 2.52 -6.55 24.65
N MET A 165 2.64 -5.48 25.42
CA MET A 165 3.16 -4.19 24.96
C MET A 165 4.69 -4.21 24.83
N ASN A 166 5.36 -4.81 25.82
CA ASN A 166 6.81 -4.98 25.93
C ASN A 166 7.11 -6.47 26.20
N PRO A 167 7.18 -7.30 25.15
CA PRO A 167 7.44 -8.74 25.32
C PRO A 167 8.86 -9.03 25.80
N GLU A 168 9.81 -8.17 25.43
CA GLU A 168 11.22 -8.24 25.81
C GLU A 168 11.59 -6.96 26.57
N PRO A 169 12.52 -7.04 27.55
CA PRO A 169 13.03 -5.85 28.21
C PRO A 169 13.87 -5.02 27.23
N ASP A 170 13.99 -3.72 27.49
CA ASP A 170 14.85 -2.86 26.68
C ASP A 170 16.32 -3.25 26.89
N TYR A 171 17.08 -3.27 25.80
CA TYR A 171 18.52 -3.55 25.81
C TYR A 171 19.27 -2.40 25.15
N PHE A 172 20.49 -2.14 25.61
CA PHE A 172 21.44 -1.36 24.83
C PHE A 172 21.95 -2.20 23.66
N THR A 173 21.85 -1.65 22.45
CA THR A 173 22.29 -2.32 21.23
C THR A 173 23.53 -1.68 20.63
N SER A 174 24.31 -2.48 19.90
CA SER A 174 25.41 -1.99 19.06
C SER A 174 25.52 -2.81 17.78
N PRO A 175 26.13 -2.28 16.71
CA PRO A 175 26.37 -3.03 15.48
C PRO A 175 27.13 -4.33 15.77
N PHE A 176 26.62 -5.44 15.23
CA PHE A 176 27.23 -6.74 15.38
C PHE A 176 28.62 -6.77 14.76
N ASP A 177 29.59 -7.29 15.51
CA ASP A 177 30.98 -7.45 15.08
C ASP A 177 31.37 -8.92 15.32
N LYS A 178 31.66 -9.64 14.22
CA LYS A 178 32.00 -11.05 14.29
C LYS A 178 33.30 -11.30 15.08
N SER A 179 34.19 -10.30 15.17
CA SER A 179 35.44 -10.43 15.93
C SER A 179 35.25 -10.31 17.44
N LYS A 180 34.10 -9.79 17.90
CA LYS A 180 33.82 -9.49 19.32
C LYS A 180 32.52 -10.14 19.80
N ILE A 181 32.38 -11.44 19.55
CA ILE A 181 31.17 -12.20 19.90
C ILE A 181 30.88 -12.13 21.40
N ASP A 182 31.91 -12.21 22.24
CA ASP A 182 31.80 -12.19 23.71
C ASP A 182 31.28 -10.85 24.28
N PHE A 183 31.25 -9.79 23.47
CA PHE A 183 30.69 -8.51 23.87
C PHE A 183 29.15 -8.54 23.92
N PHE A 184 28.52 -9.44 23.15
CA PHE A 184 27.07 -9.49 22.97
C PHE A 184 26.41 -10.52 23.90
N LEU A 185 25.13 -10.27 24.24
CA LEU A 185 24.35 -11.20 25.06
C LEU A 185 23.81 -12.35 24.21
N ILE A 186 24.64 -13.37 23.98
CA ILE A 186 24.27 -14.57 23.23
C ILE A 186 24.09 -15.73 24.21
N GLU A 187 22.84 -15.98 24.62
CA GLU A 187 22.50 -17.18 25.40
C GLU A 187 22.41 -18.42 24.51
N ASP A 188 21.66 -18.29 23.41
CA ASP A 188 21.46 -19.34 22.42
C ASP A 188 21.60 -18.79 20.99
N LYS A 189 22.40 -19.48 20.17
CA LYS A 189 22.72 -19.06 18.80
C LYS A 189 21.54 -19.21 17.84
N ASP A 190 20.63 -20.14 18.12
CA ASP A 190 19.50 -20.42 17.22
C ASP A 190 18.37 -19.39 17.38
N THR A 191 18.18 -18.89 18.60
CA THR A 191 17.16 -17.89 18.94
C THR A 191 17.65 -16.45 18.94
N PHE A 192 18.98 -16.21 19.04
CA PHE A 192 19.57 -14.86 19.13
C PHE A 192 19.12 -13.91 18.01
N PHE A 193 19.08 -14.39 16.76
CA PHE A 193 18.57 -13.59 15.64
C PHE A 193 17.07 -13.83 15.46
N PRO A 194 16.22 -12.78 15.60
CA PRO A 194 14.80 -12.91 15.33
C PRO A 194 14.54 -13.37 13.89
N PRO A 195 13.45 -14.14 13.64
CA PRO A 195 13.14 -14.63 12.30
C PRO A 195 13.03 -13.51 11.26
N SER A 196 12.49 -12.34 11.61
CA SER A 196 12.44 -11.16 10.73
C SER A 196 13.83 -10.71 10.26
N THR A 197 14.83 -10.75 11.15
CA THR A 197 16.23 -10.42 10.85
C THR A 197 16.90 -11.50 10.02
N ARG A 198 16.67 -12.78 10.34
CA ARG A 198 17.17 -13.93 9.55
C ARG A 198 16.66 -13.86 8.12
N ASN A 199 15.37 -13.62 7.92
CA ASN A 199 14.73 -13.47 6.62
C ASN A 199 15.36 -12.32 5.81
N ARG A 200 15.68 -11.20 6.47
CA ARG A 200 16.35 -10.04 5.87
C ARG A 200 17.76 -10.39 5.37
N ILE A 201 18.54 -11.10 6.18
CA ILE A 201 19.89 -11.56 5.81
C ILE A 201 19.82 -12.54 4.62
N VAL A 202 18.94 -13.54 4.68
CA VAL A 202 18.81 -14.53 3.61
C VAL A 202 18.35 -13.88 2.30
N TYR A 203 17.39 -12.96 2.36
CA TYR A 203 16.96 -12.21 1.18
C TYR A 203 18.10 -11.38 0.58
N TYR A 204 18.96 -10.78 1.42
CA TYR A 204 20.14 -10.04 0.97
C TYR A 204 21.11 -10.93 0.17
N ILE A 205 21.32 -12.17 0.61
CA ILE A 205 22.17 -13.16 -0.08
C ILE A 205 21.51 -13.59 -1.40
N LEU A 206 20.22 -13.94 -1.37
CA LEU A 206 19.46 -14.37 -2.55
C LEU A 206 19.43 -13.29 -3.65
N ALA A 207 19.29 -12.02 -3.26
CA ALA A 207 19.27 -10.90 -4.19
C ALA A 207 20.60 -10.67 -4.92
N ARG A 208 21.73 -11.14 -4.37
CA ARG A 208 23.08 -10.92 -4.92
C ARG A 208 23.73 -12.15 -5.52
N CYS A 209 23.26 -13.35 -5.15
CA CYS A 209 23.84 -14.60 -5.62
C CYS A 209 23.79 -14.68 -7.18
N PRO A 210 24.92 -14.99 -7.84
CA PRO A 210 24.97 -15.22 -9.29
C PRO A 210 24.39 -16.59 -9.69
N TYR A 211 23.88 -16.70 -10.92
CA TYR A 211 23.44 -17.97 -11.50
C TYR A 211 24.24 -18.33 -12.78
N TYR A 212 25.53 -17.99 -12.80
CA TYR A 212 26.46 -18.31 -13.89
C TYR A 212 27.69 -19.06 -13.37
N LYS A 213 28.29 -19.88 -14.22
CA LYS A 213 29.56 -20.59 -13.97
C LYS A 213 30.72 -19.60 -13.90
N GLU A 214 31.63 -19.77 -12.95
CA GLU A 214 32.73 -18.82 -12.68
C GLU A 214 33.57 -18.44 -13.91
N ASP A 215 33.68 -19.34 -14.89
CA ASP A 215 34.40 -19.12 -16.15
C ASP A 215 33.74 -18.12 -17.10
N ARG A 216 32.44 -17.82 -16.91
CA ARG A 216 31.71 -16.82 -17.70
C ARG A 216 31.14 -15.74 -16.78
N LYS A 217 31.92 -14.69 -16.52
CA LYS A 217 31.45 -13.49 -15.81
C LYS A 217 30.46 -12.68 -16.65
N ASP A 218 29.26 -13.22 -16.85
CA ASP A 218 28.12 -12.44 -17.30
C ASP A 218 27.63 -11.58 -16.12
N LYS A 219 28.10 -10.32 -16.05
CA LYS A 219 27.69 -9.36 -15.01
C LYS A 219 26.16 -9.27 -14.86
N GLU A 220 25.44 -9.54 -15.94
CA GLU A 220 23.99 -9.53 -16.03
C GLU A 220 23.26 -10.65 -15.28
N LYS A 221 23.89 -11.81 -15.06
CA LYS A 221 23.22 -13.02 -14.53
C LYS A 221 23.29 -13.10 -13.00
N LYS A 222 22.72 -12.10 -12.32
CA LYS A 222 22.72 -12.03 -10.85
C LYS A 222 21.33 -11.77 -10.28
N GLY A 223 21.08 -12.36 -9.12
CA GLY A 223 19.98 -12.03 -8.25
C GLY A 223 18.66 -12.75 -8.54
N LEU A 224 17.97 -13.06 -7.44
CA LEU A 224 16.68 -13.74 -7.42
C LEU A 224 15.59 -13.03 -8.25
N LYS A 225 15.56 -11.69 -8.25
CA LYS A 225 14.52 -10.91 -8.94
C LYS A 225 14.47 -11.20 -10.45
N ARG A 226 15.63 -11.41 -11.09
CA ARG A 226 15.69 -11.78 -12.52
C ARG A 226 15.20 -13.20 -12.77
N LEU A 227 15.45 -14.12 -11.84
CA LEU A 227 14.95 -15.49 -11.91
C LEU A 227 13.42 -15.55 -11.75
N LEU A 228 12.85 -14.68 -10.91
CA LEU A 228 11.40 -14.51 -10.78
C LEU A 228 10.79 -13.89 -12.04
N ASN A 229 11.37 -12.80 -12.57
CA ASN A 229 10.86 -12.14 -13.78
C ASN A 229 10.93 -13.04 -15.02
N ASN A 230 11.92 -13.92 -15.10
CA ASN A 230 12.05 -14.90 -16.18
C ASN A 230 11.17 -16.15 -16.00
N GLY A 231 10.43 -16.25 -14.88
CA GLY A 231 9.63 -17.42 -14.54
C GLY A 231 10.44 -18.69 -14.31
N THR A 232 11.68 -18.56 -13.82
CA THR A 232 12.53 -19.70 -13.40
C THR A 232 12.12 -20.19 -12.01
N TYR A 233 11.85 -19.25 -11.10
CA TYR A 233 11.07 -19.47 -9.88
C TYR A 233 9.72 -18.77 -10.03
N THR A 234 8.68 -19.35 -9.44
CA THR A 234 7.31 -18.81 -9.47
C THR A 234 7.13 -17.77 -8.38
N SER A 235 7.57 -18.06 -7.16
CA SER A 235 7.51 -17.13 -6.03
C SER A 235 8.64 -17.37 -5.05
N ALA A 236 8.89 -16.37 -4.21
CA ALA A 236 9.90 -16.39 -3.18
C ALA A 236 9.39 -15.62 -1.97
N PHE A 237 9.31 -16.26 -0.80
CA PHE A 237 8.70 -15.67 0.39
C PHE A 237 9.25 -16.29 1.69
N PRO A 238 9.30 -15.53 2.79
CA PRO A 238 9.53 -16.08 4.12
C PRO A 238 8.27 -16.80 4.64
N LEU A 239 8.44 -17.74 5.57
CA LEU A 239 7.32 -18.42 6.21
C LEU A 239 6.78 -17.62 7.39
N HIS A 240 5.47 -17.78 7.63
CA HIS A 240 4.85 -17.40 8.89
C HIS A 240 5.10 -18.49 9.94
N ASP A 241 5.11 -18.08 11.20
CA ASP A 241 5.26 -18.91 12.40
C ASP A 241 4.12 -19.94 12.56
N CYS A 242 2.86 -19.50 12.44
CA CYS A 242 1.68 -20.33 12.61
C CYS A 242 0.46 -19.82 11.83
N ARG A 243 -0.65 -20.53 11.94
CA ARG A 243 -1.96 -20.07 11.44
C ARG A 243 -2.48 -18.98 12.38
N TYR A 244 -3.15 -17.96 11.86
CA TYR A 244 -3.58 -16.83 12.70
C TYR A 244 -4.64 -17.22 13.76
N TRP A 245 -5.49 -18.21 13.47
CA TRP A 245 -6.61 -18.62 14.34
C TRP A 245 -6.26 -19.75 15.31
N LYS A 246 -5.10 -20.38 15.18
CA LYS A 246 -4.72 -21.54 16.01
C LYS A 246 -3.26 -21.42 16.44
N PRO A 247 -2.93 -21.61 17.73
CA PRO A 247 -1.54 -21.64 18.16
C PRO A 247 -0.77 -22.78 17.51
N SER A 248 0.53 -22.59 17.37
CA SER A 248 1.45 -23.64 16.91
C SER A 248 1.38 -24.85 17.84
N LYS A 249 1.53 -26.05 17.26
CA LYS A 249 1.67 -27.29 18.02
C LYS A 249 3.09 -27.48 18.55
N ASP A 250 4.05 -26.79 17.95
CA ASP A 250 5.46 -26.90 18.29
C ASP A 250 5.76 -26.05 19.53
N PRO A 251 6.23 -26.64 20.64
CA PRO A 251 6.59 -25.88 21.84
C PRO A 251 7.75 -24.91 21.62
N ASN A 252 8.62 -25.15 20.62
CA ASN A 252 9.76 -24.28 20.31
C ASN A 252 9.38 -23.10 19.41
N CYS A 253 8.16 -23.08 18.88
CA CYS A 253 7.67 -22.01 17.99
C CYS A 253 6.77 -21.04 18.77
N GLU A 254 7.28 -19.84 19.05
CA GLU A 254 6.46 -18.75 19.57
C GLU A 254 5.33 -18.41 18.57
N SER A 255 4.08 -18.53 19.01
CA SER A 255 2.90 -18.26 18.17
C SER A 255 2.59 -16.76 18.07
N GLU A 256 3.57 -15.98 17.63
CA GLU A 256 3.52 -14.51 17.50
C GLU A 256 2.34 -14.02 16.66
N ARG A 257 2.06 -14.64 15.51
CA ARG A 257 0.94 -14.26 14.63
C ARG A 257 -0.41 -14.49 15.28
N HIS A 258 -0.56 -15.60 16.01
CA HIS A 258 -1.79 -15.86 16.76
C HIS A 258 -1.99 -14.81 17.85
N ASN A 259 -0.92 -14.46 18.57
CA ASN A 259 -0.96 -13.42 19.60
C ASN A 259 -1.31 -12.04 19.01
N LEU A 260 -0.68 -11.66 17.89
CA LEU A 260 -1.00 -10.44 17.15
C LEU A 260 -2.46 -10.39 16.67
N TYR A 261 -2.99 -11.52 16.17
CA TYR A 261 -4.39 -11.60 15.77
C TYR A 261 -5.34 -11.41 16.96
N LYS A 262 -5.06 -12.08 18.09
CA LYS A 262 -5.89 -12.03 19.29
C LYS A 262 -5.93 -10.64 19.94
N HIS A 263 -4.80 -9.94 19.95
CA HIS A 263 -4.65 -8.69 20.70
C HIS A 263 -4.77 -7.42 19.86
N TRP A 264 -4.63 -7.51 18.53
CA TRP A 264 -4.56 -6.33 17.67
C TRP A 264 -5.36 -6.47 16.38
N ALA A 265 -5.08 -7.46 15.52
CA ALA A 265 -5.69 -7.56 14.18
C ALA A 265 -7.13 -8.14 14.16
N HIS A 266 -7.86 -8.05 15.26
CA HIS A 266 -9.25 -8.48 15.39
C HIS A 266 -10.18 -7.26 15.40
N PHE A 267 -11.30 -7.31 14.66
CA PHE A 267 -12.23 -6.18 14.55
C PHE A 267 -12.68 -5.63 15.91
N PHE A 268 -13.01 -6.51 16.86
CA PHE A 268 -13.41 -6.10 18.21
C PHE A 268 -12.30 -5.51 19.09
N CYS A 269 -11.03 -5.49 18.65
CA CYS A 269 -9.92 -4.88 19.39
C CYS A 269 -9.64 -3.42 18.95
N PHE A 270 -10.50 -2.80 18.14
CA PHE A 270 -10.27 -1.45 17.61
C PHE A 270 -10.11 -0.34 18.66
N TYR A 271 -10.65 -0.52 19.87
CA TYR A 271 -10.58 0.46 20.95
C TYR A 271 -9.29 0.34 21.78
N LYS A 272 -8.52 -0.75 21.61
CA LYS A 272 -7.31 -0.98 22.39
C LYS A 272 -6.11 -0.28 21.77
N GLU A 273 -5.11 -0.02 22.61
CA GLU A 273 -3.80 0.44 22.16
C GLU A 273 -3.13 -0.57 21.22
N GLN A 274 -2.27 -0.08 20.33
CA GLN A 274 -1.56 -0.92 19.36
C GLN A 274 -0.25 -1.44 19.97
N PRO A 275 0.03 -2.76 19.95
CA PRO A 275 1.28 -3.32 20.47
C PRO A 275 2.41 -3.15 19.45
N LEU A 276 2.95 -1.93 19.36
CA LEU A 276 3.93 -1.54 18.33
C LEU A 276 5.21 -2.39 18.36
N ASN A 277 5.70 -2.75 19.55
CA ASN A 277 6.92 -3.56 19.68
C ASN A 277 6.72 -4.99 19.14
N LEU A 278 5.55 -5.59 19.37
CA LEU A 278 5.21 -6.91 18.84
C LEU A 278 5.02 -6.88 17.32
N ILE A 279 4.38 -5.84 16.79
CA ILE A 279 4.23 -5.62 15.34
C ILE A 279 5.61 -5.47 14.70
N ARG A 280 6.49 -4.67 15.32
CA ARG A 280 7.87 -4.47 14.87
C ARG A 280 8.67 -5.77 14.88
N LYS A 281 8.62 -6.57 15.95
CA LYS A 281 9.35 -7.85 16.06
C LYS A 281 8.98 -8.79 14.90
N TYR A 282 7.68 -8.91 14.63
CA TYR A 282 7.15 -9.84 13.63
C TYR A 282 7.27 -9.34 12.18
N TYR A 283 6.85 -8.10 11.90
CA TYR A 283 6.81 -7.54 10.54
C TYR A 283 8.02 -6.70 10.15
N GLY A 284 8.84 -6.30 11.11
CA GLY A 284 9.96 -5.38 10.92
C GLY A 284 9.58 -3.91 11.11
N GLU A 285 10.60 -3.06 11.06
CA GLU A 285 10.51 -1.66 11.47
C GLU A 285 9.70 -0.80 10.49
N LYS A 286 9.73 -1.12 9.19
CA LYS A 286 8.97 -0.41 8.15
C LYS A 286 7.45 -0.51 8.36
N ILE A 287 6.96 -1.69 8.75
CA ILE A 287 5.54 -1.91 9.00
C ILE A 287 5.17 -1.37 10.39
N GLY A 288 6.08 -1.53 11.37
CA GLY A 288 5.93 -0.94 12.70
C GLY A 288 5.72 0.57 12.65
N ILE A 289 6.57 1.33 11.92
CA ILE A 289 6.46 2.80 11.84
C ILE A 289 5.17 3.24 11.14
N TYR A 290 4.71 2.48 10.14
CA TYR A 290 3.45 2.75 9.45
C TYR A 290 2.27 2.69 10.43
N PHE A 291 2.18 1.64 11.25
CA PHE A 291 1.10 1.52 12.24
C PHE A 291 1.24 2.53 13.38
N ALA A 292 2.48 2.83 13.79
CA ALA A 292 2.72 3.91 14.76
C ALA A 292 2.22 5.27 14.24
N TRP A 293 2.48 5.60 12.98
CA TRP A 293 1.98 6.81 12.34
C TRP A 293 0.45 6.79 12.22
N LEU A 294 -0.13 5.68 11.77
CA LEU A 294 -1.57 5.54 11.61
C LEU A 294 -2.31 5.69 12.95
N GLY A 295 -1.80 5.07 14.02
CA GLY A 295 -2.33 5.21 15.37
C GLY A 295 -2.28 6.66 15.84
N PHE A 296 -1.12 7.30 15.74
CA PHE A 296 -0.93 8.70 16.11
C PHE A 296 -1.84 9.65 15.31
N TYR A 297 -1.98 9.41 14.00
CA TYR A 297 -2.86 10.19 13.14
C TYR A 297 -4.33 10.05 13.56
N THR A 298 -4.77 8.84 13.89
CA THR A 298 -6.14 8.57 14.36
C THR A 298 -6.41 9.25 15.71
N GLU A 299 -5.44 9.19 16.64
CA GLU A 299 -5.52 9.87 17.93
C GLU A 299 -5.62 11.39 17.76
N MET A 300 -4.80 11.99 16.89
CA MET A 300 -4.86 13.43 16.62
C MET A 300 -6.15 13.84 15.89
N LEU A 301 -6.66 12.99 14.99
CA LEU A 301 -7.95 13.21 14.31
C LEU A 301 -9.14 13.17 15.27
N PHE A 302 -9.06 12.39 16.35
CA PHE A 302 -10.13 12.37 17.37
C PHE A 302 -10.37 13.77 17.94
N PHE A 303 -9.31 14.51 18.29
CA PHE A 303 -9.45 15.89 18.76
C PHE A 303 -10.07 16.83 17.71
N ALA A 304 -9.66 16.69 16.45
CA ALA A 304 -10.24 17.48 15.35
C ALA A 304 -11.72 17.14 15.10
N ALA A 305 -12.08 15.86 15.19
CA ALA A 305 -13.45 15.39 15.03
C ALA A 305 -14.37 15.91 16.14
N VAL A 306 -13.90 15.97 17.40
CA VAL A 306 -14.66 16.54 18.52
C VAL A 306 -14.96 18.03 18.27
N VAL A 307 -13.96 18.82 17.88
CA VAL A 307 -14.16 20.25 17.57
C VAL A 307 -15.07 20.43 16.35
N GLY A 308 -14.89 19.60 15.31
CA GLY A 308 -15.76 19.60 14.13
C GLY A 308 -17.21 19.27 14.46
N LEU A 309 -17.45 18.29 15.34
CA LEU A 309 -18.78 17.94 15.82
C LEU A 309 -19.42 19.10 16.58
N ILE A 310 -18.68 19.79 17.44
CA ILE A 310 -19.19 20.98 18.15
C ILE A 310 -19.60 22.07 17.15
N CYS A 311 -18.78 22.33 16.12
CA CYS A 311 -19.10 23.32 15.09
C CYS A 311 -20.33 22.91 14.25
N PHE A 312 -20.47 21.62 13.94
CA PHE A 312 -21.64 21.09 13.24
C PHE A 312 -22.91 21.20 14.10
N MET A 313 -22.83 20.86 15.38
CA MET A 313 -23.94 21.01 16.33
C MET A 313 -24.37 22.48 16.48
N TYR A 314 -23.42 23.43 16.47
CA TYR A 314 -23.74 24.86 16.43
C TYR A 314 -24.54 25.23 15.17
N GLY A 315 -24.16 24.71 13.99
CA GLY A 315 -24.91 24.89 12.75
C GLY A 315 -26.32 24.30 12.81
N LEU A 316 -26.51 23.16 13.50
CA LEU A 316 -27.84 22.57 13.73
C LEU A 316 -28.69 23.41 14.69
N PHE A 317 -28.12 23.92 15.79
CA PHE A 317 -28.89 24.72 16.74
C PHE A 317 -29.26 26.10 16.20
N THR A 318 -28.40 26.69 15.37
CA THR A 318 -28.68 27.97 14.68
C THR A 318 -29.37 27.78 13.33
N TYR A 319 -29.83 26.55 13.04
CA TYR A 319 -30.46 26.21 11.77
C TYR A 319 -31.65 27.12 11.52
N ASP A 320 -32.65 27.14 12.40
CA ASP A 320 -33.89 27.91 12.20
C ASP A 320 -33.76 29.43 12.43
N GLU A 321 -32.60 29.93 12.85
CA GLU A 321 -32.42 31.35 13.21
C GLU A 321 -31.92 32.22 12.05
N ASN A 322 -31.46 31.61 10.95
CA ASN A 322 -30.87 32.34 9.83
C ASN A 322 -31.88 33.26 9.10
N VAL A 323 -31.55 34.55 9.05
CA VAL A 323 -32.34 35.59 8.36
C VAL A 323 -32.35 35.41 6.83
N TRP A 324 -31.22 35.05 6.21
CA TRP A 324 -31.11 34.90 4.76
C TRP A 324 -31.92 33.71 4.23
N SER A 325 -31.87 32.58 4.92
CA SER A 325 -32.66 31.41 4.54
C SER A 325 -34.16 31.67 4.74
N LYS A 326 -34.55 32.37 5.81
CA LYS A 326 -35.93 32.84 6.00
C LYS A 326 -36.40 33.75 4.85
N GLU A 327 -35.58 34.70 4.44
CA GLU A 327 -35.89 35.63 3.34
C GLU A 327 -36.07 34.90 1.99
N ILE A 328 -35.21 33.92 1.71
CA ILE A 328 -35.30 33.08 0.49
C ILE A 328 -36.57 32.23 0.47
N CYS A 329 -36.96 31.69 1.63
CA CYS A 329 -38.14 30.83 1.76
C CYS A 329 -39.47 31.59 1.87
N ASP A 330 -39.43 32.88 2.19
CA ASP A 330 -40.62 33.73 2.28
C ASP A 330 -41.32 33.82 0.91
N ALA A 331 -42.63 33.61 0.89
CA ALA A 331 -43.45 33.68 -0.31
C ALA A 331 -43.57 35.11 -0.86
N ASP A 332 -43.54 36.12 0.01
CA ASP A 332 -43.70 37.51 -0.38
C ASP A 332 -42.37 38.10 -0.88
N ILE A 333 -41.25 37.70 -0.28
CA ILE A 333 -39.90 38.15 -0.67
C ILE A 333 -39.28 37.19 -1.70
N GLY A 334 -38.83 36.01 -1.28
CA GLY A 334 -38.20 35.03 -2.19
C GLY A 334 -39.13 34.48 -3.29
N GLY A 335 -40.44 34.48 -3.07
CA GLY A 335 -41.43 34.05 -4.06
C GLY A 335 -41.77 35.11 -5.14
N SER A 336 -41.43 36.38 -4.90
CA SER A 336 -41.60 37.48 -5.85
C SER A 336 -40.36 37.75 -6.71
N ILE A 337 -39.17 37.31 -6.26
CA ILE A 337 -37.91 37.43 -7.00
C ILE A 337 -37.83 36.35 -8.09
N VAL A 338 -37.81 36.79 -9.35
CA VAL A 338 -37.69 35.94 -10.54
C VAL A 338 -36.24 35.94 -11.05
N MET A 339 -35.65 34.76 -11.15
CA MET A 339 -34.28 34.54 -11.58
C MET A 339 -34.19 34.27 -13.08
N CYS A 340 -33.09 34.70 -13.69
CA CYS A 340 -32.80 34.46 -15.10
C CYS A 340 -32.57 32.96 -15.38
N PRO A 341 -32.90 32.49 -16.61
CA PRO A 341 -32.61 31.13 -17.02
C PRO A 341 -31.10 30.87 -17.11
N LEU A 342 -30.66 29.75 -16.54
CA LEU A 342 -29.26 29.32 -16.50
C LEU A 342 -28.78 28.69 -17.82
N CYS A 343 -29.67 28.40 -18.78
CA CYS A 343 -29.29 27.86 -20.09
C CYS A 343 -29.88 28.65 -21.27
N ASP A 344 -29.18 28.62 -22.40
CA ASP A 344 -29.50 29.42 -23.60
C ASP A 344 -30.75 28.93 -24.33
N LYS A 345 -31.04 27.62 -24.27
CA LYS A 345 -32.19 27.01 -24.93
C LYS A 345 -32.90 26.05 -23.99
N LYS A 346 -34.22 26.17 -23.87
CA LYS A 346 -35.14 25.31 -23.08
C LYS A 346 -35.10 25.44 -21.55
N CYS A 347 -34.51 26.50 -20.98
CA CYS A 347 -34.69 26.85 -19.57
C CYS A 347 -35.77 27.91 -19.39
N GLY A 348 -36.70 27.67 -18.47
CA GLY A 348 -37.67 28.68 -18.03
C GLY A 348 -37.07 29.61 -16.98
N TYR A 349 -37.72 30.76 -16.78
CA TYR A 349 -37.51 31.57 -15.58
C TYR A 349 -37.94 30.77 -14.35
N TRP A 350 -37.24 30.96 -13.24
CA TRP A 350 -37.49 30.24 -11.98
C TRP A 350 -37.54 31.23 -10.82
N LYS A 351 -38.24 30.85 -9.74
CA LYS A 351 -38.41 31.69 -8.55
C LYS A 351 -37.36 31.34 -7.50
N LEU A 352 -36.84 32.33 -6.78
CA LEU A 352 -35.79 32.11 -5.79
C LEU A 352 -36.22 31.13 -4.67
N ASN A 353 -37.50 31.16 -4.26
CA ASN A 353 -38.07 30.25 -3.26
C ASN A 353 -37.88 28.75 -3.59
N SER A 354 -37.73 28.36 -4.87
CA SER A 354 -37.44 26.95 -5.19
C SER A 354 -36.08 26.46 -4.67
N THR A 355 -35.20 27.35 -4.21
CA THR A 355 -33.89 27.03 -3.60
C THR A 355 -33.90 27.06 -2.07
N CYS A 356 -35.07 27.24 -1.44
CA CYS A 356 -35.25 27.30 0.01
C CYS A 356 -34.53 26.16 0.76
N GLU A 357 -34.81 24.90 0.42
CA GLU A 357 -34.18 23.72 1.04
C GLU A 357 -32.65 23.72 0.91
N SER A 358 -32.13 24.10 -0.27
CA SER A 358 -30.69 24.16 -0.52
C SER A 358 -30.01 25.29 0.24
N SER A 359 -30.72 26.40 0.48
CA SER A 359 -30.21 27.51 1.29
C SER A 359 -30.06 27.10 2.76
N TRP A 360 -31.07 26.43 3.32
CA TRP A 360 -30.98 25.92 4.68
C TRP A 360 -29.86 24.88 4.85
N GLN A 361 -29.72 23.97 3.88
CA GLN A 361 -28.60 23.03 3.86
C GLN A 361 -27.25 23.73 3.75
N SER A 362 -27.16 24.84 3.01
CA SER A 362 -25.92 25.63 2.91
C SER A 362 -25.53 26.24 4.25
N HIS A 363 -26.47 26.80 5.01
CA HIS A 363 -26.21 27.39 6.33
C HIS A 363 -25.64 26.39 7.35
N LEU A 364 -26.05 25.12 7.24
CA LEU A 364 -25.49 24.06 8.08
C LEU A 364 -23.96 23.90 7.91
N PHE A 365 -23.45 24.14 6.70
CA PHE A 365 -22.03 24.00 6.35
C PHE A 365 -21.27 25.33 6.26
N ASP A 366 -21.97 26.44 6.01
CA ASP A 366 -21.41 27.77 5.87
C ASP A 366 -21.97 28.68 6.97
N ASN A 367 -21.30 28.67 8.13
CA ASN A 367 -21.69 29.44 9.30
C ASN A 367 -20.44 30.03 9.98
N VAL A 368 -20.65 30.92 10.95
CA VAL A 368 -19.54 31.59 11.65
C VAL A 368 -18.60 30.59 12.36
N ALA A 369 -19.10 29.43 12.81
CA ALA A 369 -18.28 28.42 13.48
C ALA A 369 -17.34 27.70 12.50
N THR A 370 -17.68 27.57 11.21
CA THR A 370 -16.78 26.94 10.24
C THR A 370 -15.55 27.81 9.93
N VAL A 371 -15.64 29.13 10.08
CA VAL A 371 -14.48 30.03 10.04
C VAL A 371 -13.52 29.76 11.20
N PHE A 372 -14.06 29.62 12.42
CA PHE A 372 -13.27 29.21 13.59
C PHE A 372 -12.62 27.84 13.36
N PHE A 373 -13.39 26.88 12.84
CA PHE A 373 -12.89 25.55 12.53
C PHE A 373 -11.74 25.57 11.50
N ALA A 374 -11.80 26.43 10.48
CA ALA A 374 -10.72 26.57 9.50
C ALA A 374 -9.40 27.07 10.14
N ILE A 375 -9.47 28.05 11.04
CA ILE A 375 -8.30 28.55 11.80
C ILE A 375 -7.76 27.43 12.69
N PHE A 376 -8.65 26.74 13.41
CA PHE A 376 -8.29 25.60 14.24
C PHE A 376 -7.59 24.50 13.43
N MET A 377 -8.10 24.15 12.24
CA MET A 377 -7.48 23.14 11.37
C MET A 377 -6.08 23.55 10.91
N GLY A 378 -5.83 24.84 10.65
CA GLY A 378 -4.48 25.33 10.34
C GLY A 378 -3.48 25.15 11.50
N ILE A 379 -3.93 25.44 12.73
CA ILE A 379 -3.13 25.22 13.95
C ILE A 379 -2.94 23.71 14.19
N TRP A 380 -4.02 22.93 14.06
CA TRP A 380 -4.01 21.48 14.28
C TRP A 380 -3.04 20.77 13.33
N VAL A 381 -3.00 21.11 12.04
CA VAL A 381 -2.03 20.52 11.09
C VAL A 381 -0.59 20.80 11.54
N THR A 382 -0.31 22.01 12.02
CA THR A 382 1.02 22.39 12.51
C THR A 382 1.40 21.60 13.77
N LEU A 383 0.49 21.51 14.74
CA LEU A 383 0.69 20.72 15.96
C LEU A 383 0.85 19.23 15.65
N PHE A 384 0.04 18.69 14.73
CA PHE A 384 0.11 17.31 14.26
C PHE A 384 1.51 16.99 13.72
N LEU A 385 2.05 17.82 12.83
CA LEU A 385 3.37 17.60 12.25
C LEU A 385 4.49 17.69 13.29
N GLU A 386 4.46 18.68 14.20
CA GLU A 386 5.49 18.84 15.24
C GLU A 386 5.43 17.74 16.30
N PHE A 387 4.23 17.34 16.73
CA PHE A 387 4.07 16.22 17.66
C PHE A 387 4.40 14.88 17.00
N TRP A 388 4.13 14.71 15.71
CA TRP A 388 4.59 13.53 14.97
C TRP A 388 6.11 13.46 14.94
N LYS A 389 6.82 14.56 14.61
CA LYS A 389 8.29 14.60 14.65
C LYS A 389 8.81 14.19 16.03
N ARG A 390 8.23 14.73 17.10
CA ARG A 390 8.61 14.36 18.48
C ARG A 390 8.36 12.88 18.78
N ARG A 391 7.21 12.34 18.36
CA ARG A 391 6.88 10.91 18.53
C ARG A 391 7.79 10.02 17.71
N GLN A 392 8.10 10.42 16.48
CA GLN A 392 9.03 9.76 15.59
C GLN A 392 10.44 9.72 16.21
N SER A 393 10.97 10.83 16.71
CA SER A 393 12.28 10.84 17.38
C SER A 393 12.32 9.95 18.62
N ARG A 394 11.23 9.89 19.39
CA ARG A 394 11.11 8.95 20.52
C ARG A 394 11.15 7.50 20.05
N LEU A 395 10.42 7.16 18.98
CA LEU A 395 10.43 5.81 18.40
C LEU A 395 11.79 5.48 17.75
N GLU A 396 12.46 6.44 17.12
CA GLU A 396 13.81 6.27 16.57
C GLU A 396 14.81 5.91 17.67
N TYR A 397 14.67 6.52 18.85
CA TYR A 397 15.45 6.16 20.04
C TYR A 397 15.04 4.80 20.62
N GLU A 398 13.75 4.60 20.95
CA GLU A 398 13.24 3.33 21.50
C GLU A 398 13.50 2.13 20.57
N TRP A 399 13.63 2.38 19.26
CA TRP A 399 13.90 1.35 18.27
C TRP A 399 15.35 1.26 17.82
N ASP A 400 16.25 2.05 18.39
CA ASP A 400 17.67 2.11 18.01
C ASP A 400 17.87 2.35 16.49
N LEU A 401 16.98 3.11 15.87
CA LEU A 401 17.00 3.43 14.44
C LEU A 401 17.76 4.72 14.11
N VAL A 402 18.43 5.32 15.09
CA VAL A 402 19.36 6.44 14.87
C VAL A 402 20.42 6.02 13.84
N ASP A 403 20.62 6.85 12.81
CA ASP A 403 21.53 6.64 11.66
C ASP A 403 21.17 5.50 10.68
N PHE A 404 20.03 4.82 10.86
CA PHE A 404 19.63 3.69 10.02
C PHE A 404 19.52 4.05 8.54
N GLU A 405 19.03 5.24 8.21
CA GLU A 405 18.84 5.68 6.82
C GLU A 405 20.18 5.85 6.08
N GLU A 406 21.19 6.42 6.73
CA GLU A 406 22.52 6.61 6.15
C GLU A 406 23.24 5.27 5.94
N GLU A 407 23.16 4.39 6.95
CA GLU A 407 23.70 3.03 6.89
C GLU A 407 23.05 2.23 5.76
N GLN A 408 21.72 2.29 5.62
CA GLN A 408 21.01 1.61 4.53
C GLN A 408 21.36 2.17 3.14
N GLN A 409 21.50 3.50 3.00
CA GLN A 409 21.85 4.12 1.71
C GLN A 409 23.27 3.72 1.25
N GLN A 410 24.21 3.54 2.18
CA GLN A 410 25.58 3.17 1.85
C GLN A 410 25.73 1.67 1.56
N LEU A 411 25.03 0.81 2.31
CA LEU A 411 25.24 -0.64 2.30
C LEU A 411 24.31 -1.41 1.33
N GLN A 412 23.18 -0.82 0.90
CA GLN A 412 22.17 -1.50 0.06
C GLN A 412 22.01 -0.86 -1.33
N LEU A 413 23.05 -0.99 -2.15
CA LEU A 413 22.94 -0.75 -3.59
C LEU A 413 21.95 -1.74 -4.23
N ARG A 414 21.17 -1.27 -5.20
CA ARG A 414 20.28 -2.15 -5.98
C ARG A 414 21.13 -3.04 -6.90
N PRO A 415 20.87 -4.36 -6.96
CA PRO A 415 21.57 -5.25 -7.89
C PRO A 415 21.45 -4.81 -9.37
N GLU A 416 20.31 -4.23 -9.75
CA GLU A 416 20.07 -3.71 -11.09
C GLU A 416 20.95 -2.50 -11.43
N TYR A 417 21.30 -1.68 -10.42
CA TYR A 417 22.18 -0.53 -10.58
C TYR A 417 23.63 -1.00 -10.78
N GLU A 418 24.11 -1.91 -9.94
CA GLU A 418 25.47 -2.49 -10.02
C GLU A 418 25.75 -3.19 -11.36
N THR A 419 24.72 -3.78 -11.96
CA THR A 419 24.85 -4.53 -13.21
C THR A 419 24.78 -3.65 -14.46
N LYS A 420 23.96 -2.59 -14.46
CA LYS A 420 23.68 -1.77 -15.65
C LYS A 420 24.50 -0.48 -15.75
N CYS A 421 25.00 0.07 -14.65
CA CYS A 421 25.66 1.37 -14.68
C CYS A 421 27.11 1.29 -15.19
N THR A 422 27.34 1.79 -16.41
CA THR A 422 28.68 2.06 -16.98
C THR A 422 29.04 3.55 -16.98
N GLY A 423 28.07 4.45 -16.81
CA GLY A 423 28.29 5.90 -16.73
C GLY A 423 27.06 6.66 -16.21
N ARG A 424 27.26 7.89 -15.71
CA ARG A 424 26.20 8.75 -15.12
C ARG A 424 25.73 9.79 -16.13
N ARG A 425 24.43 9.84 -16.44
CA ARG A 425 23.78 11.00 -17.06
C ARG A 425 22.63 11.46 -16.17
N LEU A 426 22.67 12.73 -15.78
CA LEU A 426 21.64 13.35 -14.95
C LEU A 426 20.55 13.92 -15.87
N ASN A 427 19.37 13.28 -15.93
CA ASN A 427 18.24 13.84 -16.66
C ASN A 427 17.36 14.67 -15.72
N ARG A 428 17.75 15.92 -15.45
CA ARG A 428 16.92 16.88 -14.70
C ARG A 428 15.66 17.27 -15.47
N VAL A 429 15.70 17.13 -16.80
CA VAL A 429 14.62 17.49 -17.74
C VAL A 429 13.46 16.51 -17.72
N THR A 430 13.68 15.20 -17.44
CA THR A 430 12.59 14.22 -17.47
C THR A 430 11.61 14.40 -16.32
N GLN A 431 12.04 14.80 -15.12
CA GLN A 431 11.13 14.93 -13.97
C GLN A 431 10.10 16.06 -14.14
N MET A 432 10.52 17.27 -14.54
CA MET A 432 9.60 18.39 -14.72
C MET A 432 8.77 18.26 -16.00
N ALA A 433 9.38 17.79 -17.10
CA ALA A 433 8.65 17.56 -18.35
C ALA A 433 7.60 16.45 -18.22
N LEU A 434 7.84 15.42 -17.40
CA LEU A 434 6.85 14.37 -17.14
C LEU A 434 5.69 14.86 -16.30
N ILE A 435 5.94 15.71 -15.29
CA ILE A 435 4.85 16.31 -14.49
C ILE A 435 3.98 17.18 -15.41
N ILE A 436 4.59 18.02 -16.24
CA ILE A 436 3.87 18.86 -17.20
C ILE A 436 3.13 18.00 -18.23
N ALA A 437 3.77 16.99 -18.81
CA ALA A 437 3.14 16.07 -19.75
C ALA A 437 2.02 15.24 -19.11
N SER A 438 2.13 14.90 -17.83
CA SER A 438 1.08 14.22 -17.09
C SER A 438 -0.13 15.10 -16.83
N ILE A 439 0.10 16.35 -16.42
CA ILE A 439 -0.96 17.35 -16.23
C ILE A 439 -1.67 17.58 -17.57
N ILE A 440 -0.91 17.78 -18.66
CA ILE A 440 -1.46 17.92 -20.01
C ILE A 440 -2.20 16.65 -20.44
N GLY A 441 -1.69 15.46 -20.14
CA GLY A 441 -2.32 14.19 -20.46
C GLY A 441 -3.63 13.94 -19.70
N VAL A 442 -3.68 14.28 -18.40
CA VAL A 442 -4.92 14.25 -17.59
C VAL A 442 -5.94 15.20 -18.21
N ILE A 443 -5.52 16.43 -18.51
CA ILE A 443 -6.37 17.47 -19.09
C ILE A 443 -6.90 17.02 -20.46
N ALA A 444 -6.03 16.53 -21.35
CA ALA A 444 -6.40 16.04 -22.69
C ALA A 444 -7.33 14.83 -22.64
N TYR A 445 -7.09 13.87 -21.74
CA TYR A 445 -7.97 12.72 -21.54
C TYR A 445 -9.35 13.14 -21.00
N ARG A 446 -9.39 14.04 -20.00
CA ARG A 446 -10.67 14.55 -19.46
C ARG A 446 -11.44 15.34 -20.51
N LEU A 447 -10.76 16.13 -21.34
CA LEU A 447 -11.33 16.81 -22.51
C LEU A 447 -11.88 15.81 -23.55
N ALA A 448 -11.17 14.71 -23.82
CA ALA A 448 -11.62 13.69 -24.77
C ALA A 448 -12.84 12.90 -24.26
N VAL A 449 -12.85 12.53 -22.97
CA VAL A 449 -14.01 11.88 -22.33
C VAL A 449 -15.21 12.82 -22.31
N TYR A 450 -14.98 14.11 -22.03
CA TYR A 450 -16.03 15.13 -22.13
C TYR A 450 -16.58 15.22 -23.55
N ALA A 451 -15.72 15.37 -24.56
CA ALA A 451 -16.15 15.46 -25.95
C ALA A 451 -16.98 14.23 -26.38
N ALA A 452 -16.60 13.04 -25.90
CA ALA A 452 -17.34 11.80 -26.14
C ALA A 452 -18.68 11.76 -25.38
N PHE A 453 -18.74 12.23 -24.13
CA PHE A 453 -19.99 12.29 -23.37
C PHE A 453 -20.95 13.35 -23.93
N ALA A 454 -20.42 14.51 -24.34
CA ALA A 454 -21.15 15.59 -24.96
C ALA A 454 -21.74 15.17 -26.31
N SER A 455 -21.03 14.37 -27.12
CA SER A 455 -21.59 13.82 -28.36
C SER A 455 -22.70 12.80 -28.11
N ILE A 456 -22.52 11.91 -27.13
CA ILE A 456 -23.54 10.92 -26.72
C ILE A 456 -24.81 11.62 -26.20
N MET A 457 -24.66 12.67 -25.40
CA MET A 457 -25.78 13.47 -24.88
C MET A 457 -26.48 14.26 -26.00
N LYS A 458 -25.74 14.76 -27.00
CA LYS A 458 -26.30 15.43 -28.18
C LYS A 458 -27.18 14.52 -29.02
N ASP A 459 -26.81 13.24 -29.12
CA ASP A 459 -27.48 12.26 -29.99
C ASP A 459 -28.57 11.44 -29.27
N SER A 460 -28.62 11.45 -27.94
CA SER A 460 -29.69 10.80 -27.18
C SER A 460 -30.94 11.69 -27.10
N PRO A 461 -32.12 11.25 -27.57
CA PRO A 461 -33.36 11.99 -27.41
C PRO A 461 -33.87 11.82 -25.98
N THR A 462 -33.23 12.47 -25.02
CA THR A 462 -33.68 12.57 -23.61
C THR A 462 -34.86 13.53 -23.47
N SER A 463 -35.82 13.45 -24.39
CA SER A 463 -37.12 14.11 -24.30
C SER A 463 -38.22 13.21 -23.72
N LYS A 464 -37.88 12.00 -23.23
CA LYS A 464 -38.84 11.07 -22.62
C LYS A 464 -38.37 10.42 -21.31
N ILE A 465 -37.79 11.19 -20.39
CA ILE A 465 -37.73 10.79 -18.98
C ILE A 465 -38.51 11.82 -18.17
N GLN A 466 -39.84 11.78 -18.34
CA GLN A 466 -40.82 12.52 -17.53
C GLN A 466 -41.37 11.65 -16.40
N VAL A 467 -40.62 10.64 -15.94
CA VAL A 467 -41.06 9.66 -14.93
C VAL A 467 -40.03 9.48 -13.83
N VAL A 468 -39.53 10.58 -13.25
CA VAL A 468 -39.05 10.64 -11.85
C VAL A 468 -39.34 12.05 -11.31
N GLY A 469 -40.59 12.49 -11.42
CA GLY A 469 -40.99 13.88 -11.19
C GLY A 469 -41.39 14.27 -9.77
N SER A 470 -41.10 13.47 -8.73
CA SER A 470 -41.63 13.77 -7.38
C SER A 470 -40.66 13.64 -6.21
N LEU A 471 -39.35 13.44 -6.42
CA LEU A 471 -38.44 13.39 -5.25
C LEU A 471 -37.02 13.91 -5.47
N ILE A 472 -36.57 14.15 -6.71
CA ILE A 472 -35.18 14.56 -6.96
C ILE A 472 -35.17 15.72 -7.96
N THR A 473 -34.64 16.87 -7.56
CA THR A 473 -34.45 18.02 -8.46
C THR A 473 -33.50 17.62 -9.60
N PRO A 474 -33.74 18.05 -10.85
CA PRO A 474 -32.88 17.71 -12.00
C PRO A 474 -31.40 18.04 -11.77
N GLN A 475 -31.13 19.12 -11.03
CA GLN A 475 -29.78 19.57 -10.67
C GLN A 475 -29.08 18.59 -9.70
N LEU A 476 -29.81 18.05 -8.72
CA LEU A 476 -29.27 17.07 -7.78
C LEU A 476 -28.97 15.74 -8.49
N ALA A 477 -29.86 15.29 -9.38
CA ALA A 477 -29.65 14.08 -10.18
C ALA A 477 -28.41 14.20 -11.08
N THR A 478 -28.22 15.34 -11.75
CA THR A 478 -27.03 15.60 -12.58
C THR A 478 -25.75 15.70 -11.74
N SER A 479 -25.79 16.33 -10.57
CA SER A 479 -24.64 16.44 -9.67
C SER A 479 -24.19 15.07 -9.10
N VAL A 480 -25.15 14.24 -8.68
CA VAL A 480 -24.86 12.90 -8.13
C VAL A 480 -24.33 11.97 -9.22
N THR A 481 -24.96 11.95 -10.41
CA THR A 481 -24.49 11.13 -11.53
C THR A 481 -23.11 11.56 -12.02
N ALA A 482 -22.84 12.87 -12.12
CA ALA A 482 -21.52 13.39 -12.45
C ALA A 482 -20.46 13.00 -11.40
N SER A 483 -20.81 13.02 -10.11
CA SER A 483 -19.91 12.59 -9.03
C SER A 483 -19.56 11.11 -9.12
N CYS A 484 -20.55 10.24 -9.41
CA CYS A 484 -20.34 8.81 -9.62
C CYS A 484 -19.45 8.52 -10.84
N ILE A 485 -19.70 9.19 -11.97
CA ILE A 485 -18.87 9.06 -13.18
C ILE A 485 -17.44 9.52 -12.90
N ASN A 486 -17.28 10.66 -12.22
CA ASN A 486 -15.97 11.16 -11.83
C ASN A 486 -15.21 10.16 -10.94
N PHE A 487 -15.88 9.52 -9.98
CA PHE A 487 -15.30 8.48 -9.14
C PHE A 487 -14.80 7.27 -9.96
N VAL A 488 -15.61 6.77 -10.90
CA VAL A 488 -15.22 5.66 -11.78
C VAL A 488 -13.98 6.02 -12.61
N ILE A 489 -13.95 7.25 -13.17
CA ILE A 489 -12.81 7.72 -13.94
C ILE A 489 -11.55 7.84 -13.08
N ILE A 490 -11.67 8.39 -11.86
CA ILE A 490 -10.54 8.47 -10.92
C ILE A 490 -9.96 7.08 -10.67
N MET A 491 -10.82 6.07 -10.49
CA MET A 491 -10.37 4.70 -10.24
C MET A 491 -9.64 4.08 -11.43
N ILE A 492 -10.13 4.29 -12.64
CA ILE A 492 -9.47 3.84 -13.87
C ILE A 492 -8.10 4.53 -14.03
N LEU A 493 -8.05 5.85 -13.86
CA LEU A 493 -6.83 6.63 -14.00
C LEU A 493 -5.77 6.24 -12.97
N ASN A 494 -6.15 5.94 -11.73
CA ASN A 494 -5.21 5.50 -10.70
C ASN A 494 -4.49 4.19 -11.09
N PHE A 495 -5.22 3.24 -11.68
CA PHE A 495 -4.63 2.00 -12.18
C PHE A 495 -3.56 2.26 -13.27
N PHE A 496 -3.83 3.20 -14.18
CA PHE A 496 -2.87 3.58 -15.22
C PHE A 496 -1.67 4.34 -14.65
N TYR A 497 -1.89 5.30 -13.74
CA TYR A 497 -0.79 6.09 -13.17
C TYR A 497 0.18 5.26 -12.35
N GLU A 498 -0.28 4.25 -11.61
CA GLU A 498 0.61 3.34 -10.89
C GLU A 498 1.58 2.63 -11.85
N ARG A 499 1.05 2.07 -12.96
CA ARG A 499 1.86 1.40 -13.98
C ARG A 499 2.86 2.33 -14.65
N VAL A 500 2.42 3.54 -14.98
CA VAL A 500 3.27 4.55 -15.61
C VAL A 500 4.37 5.02 -14.65
N ALA A 501 4.06 5.26 -13.38
CA ALA A 501 5.02 5.69 -12.38
C ALA A 501 6.13 4.65 -12.13
N ILE A 502 5.77 3.36 -12.07
CA ILE A 502 6.74 2.26 -11.96
C ILE A 502 7.63 2.22 -13.21
N TRP A 503 7.02 2.24 -14.41
CA TRP A 503 7.77 2.18 -15.68
C TRP A 503 8.78 3.33 -15.81
N ILE A 504 8.37 4.56 -15.47
CA ILE A 504 9.26 5.74 -15.49
C ILE A 504 10.41 5.55 -14.49
N THR A 505 10.11 5.11 -13.27
CA THR A 505 11.12 5.03 -12.22
C THR A 505 12.11 3.90 -12.49
N ASP A 506 11.68 2.81 -13.11
CA ASP A 506 12.56 1.73 -13.59
C ASP A 506 13.48 2.20 -14.73
N MET A 507 13.02 3.12 -15.59
CA MET A 507 13.87 3.74 -16.61
C MET A 507 14.94 4.67 -16.03
N GLU A 508 14.70 5.27 -14.85
CA GLU A 508 15.66 6.17 -14.19
C GLU A 508 16.82 5.44 -13.49
N ILE A 509 16.70 4.13 -13.23
CA ILE A 509 17.70 3.25 -12.58
C ILE A 509 18.38 3.94 -11.37
N PRO A 510 17.64 4.21 -10.28
CA PRO A 510 18.21 4.80 -9.06
C PRO A 510 19.19 3.88 -8.35
N LYS A 511 20.11 4.47 -7.56
CA LYS A 511 21.24 3.77 -6.94
C LYS A 511 20.81 2.85 -5.81
N THR A 512 19.94 3.35 -4.94
CA THR A 512 19.50 2.66 -3.72
C THR A 512 18.01 2.33 -3.78
N HIS A 513 17.57 1.38 -2.96
CA HIS A 513 16.14 1.08 -2.81
C HIS A 513 15.38 2.29 -2.28
N LEU A 514 15.92 3.01 -1.31
CA LEU A 514 15.30 4.21 -0.76
C LEU A 514 15.14 5.32 -1.81
N GLU A 515 16.16 5.57 -2.63
CA GLU A 515 16.05 6.57 -3.70
C GLU A 515 14.99 6.16 -4.74
N TYR A 516 14.85 4.86 -5.03
CA TYR A 516 13.76 4.36 -5.86
C TYR A 516 12.39 4.64 -5.26
N GLU A 517 12.18 4.24 -4.00
CA GLU A 517 10.91 4.44 -3.31
C GLU A 517 10.57 5.94 -3.21
N ASN A 518 11.53 6.80 -2.85
CA ASN A 518 11.29 8.25 -2.76
C ASN A 518 10.90 8.85 -4.11
N LYS A 519 11.58 8.47 -5.19
CA LYS A 519 11.25 8.92 -6.55
C LYS A 519 9.91 8.36 -7.05
N LEU A 520 9.59 7.10 -6.71
CA LEU A 520 8.33 6.48 -7.07
C LEU A 520 7.17 7.13 -6.32
N THR A 521 7.31 7.29 -5.00
CA THR A 521 6.33 7.95 -4.12
C THR A 521 6.05 9.37 -4.57
N MET A 522 7.09 10.18 -4.86
CA MET A 522 6.87 11.55 -5.32
C MET A 522 6.08 11.59 -6.64
N LYS A 523 6.44 10.75 -7.61
CA LYS A 523 5.69 10.68 -8.88
C LYS A 523 4.26 10.23 -8.65
N MET A 524 4.06 9.11 -7.96
CA MET A 524 2.75 8.54 -7.67
C MET A 524 1.86 9.54 -6.91
N PHE A 525 2.41 10.21 -5.90
CA PHE A 525 1.72 11.24 -5.13
C PHE A 525 1.26 12.40 -6.02
N LEU A 526 2.12 12.93 -6.90
CA LEU A 526 1.74 14.03 -7.80
C LEU A 526 0.60 13.64 -8.75
N PHE A 527 0.68 12.45 -9.37
CA PHE A 527 -0.38 11.94 -10.24
C PHE A 527 -1.70 11.78 -9.48
N GLN A 528 -1.66 11.15 -8.31
CA GLN A 528 -2.85 10.96 -7.47
C GLN A 528 -3.41 12.29 -6.97
N PHE A 529 -2.56 13.22 -6.53
CA PHE A 529 -2.97 14.54 -6.06
C PHE A 529 -3.76 15.30 -7.12
N VAL A 530 -3.22 15.37 -8.34
CA VAL A 530 -3.92 16.02 -9.46
C VAL A 530 -5.22 15.29 -9.77
N ASN A 531 -5.21 13.95 -9.83
CA ASN A 531 -6.41 13.18 -10.18
C ASN A 531 -7.54 13.32 -9.14
N TYR A 532 -7.23 13.26 -7.84
CA TYR A 532 -8.22 13.34 -6.77
C TYR A 532 -8.70 14.76 -6.48
N TYR A 533 -7.81 15.75 -6.47
CA TYR A 533 -8.17 17.10 -6.02
C TYR A 533 -8.56 18.05 -7.15
N SER A 534 -8.21 17.76 -8.41
CA SER A 534 -8.58 18.59 -9.57
C SER A 534 -10.06 18.98 -9.57
N SER A 535 -10.94 18.02 -9.26
CA SER A 535 -12.38 18.27 -9.20
C SER A 535 -12.81 19.23 -8.10
N CYS A 536 -12.24 19.06 -6.92
CA CYS A 536 -12.57 19.88 -5.78
C CYS A 536 -12.04 21.32 -5.99
N PHE A 537 -10.82 21.45 -6.54
CA PHE A 537 -10.25 22.75 -6.93
C PHE A 537 -11.12 23.49 -7.94
N TYR A 538 -11.64 22.79 -8.96
CA TYR A 538 -12.55 23.40 -9.93
C TYR A 538 -13.82 23.93 -9.26
N VAL A 539 -14.51 23.09 -8.47
CA VAL A 539 -15.78 23.46 -7.84
C VAL A 539 -15.60 24.63 -6.86
N ALA A 540 -14.50 24.66 -6.12
CA ALA A 540 -14.23 25.71 -5.14
C ALA A 540 -13.84 27.06 -5.77
N PHE A 541 -12.97 27.06 -6.80
CA PHE A 541 -12.33 28.30 -7.28
C PHE A 541 -12.79 28.77 -8.65
N PHE A 542 -13.30 27.88 -9.50
CA PHE A 542 -13.54 28.19 -10.92
C PHE A 542 -15.02 28.11 -11.32
N LYS A 543 -15.80 27.20 -10.73
CA LYS A 543 -17.23 27.04 -11.02
C LYS A 543 -17.99 28.34 -10.71
N GLY A 544 -18.72 28.86 -11.71
CA GLY A 544 -19.58 30.04 -11.56
C GLY A 544 -18.87 31.39 -11.45
N LYS A 545 -17.53 31.44 -11.50
CA LYS A 545 -16.77 32.72 -11.41
C LYS A 545 -16.62 33.44 -12.76
N PHE A 546 -16.62 32.71 -13.87
CA PHE A 546 -16.31 33.24 -15.21
C PHE A 546 -17.51 33.18 -16.16
N VAL A 547 -18.72 33.49 -15.70
CA VAL A 547 -19.96 33.32 -16.50
C VAL A 547 -20.30 34.57 -17.31
N GLY A 548 -19.90 35.76 -16.86
CA GLY A 548 -20.33 37.04 -17.42
C GLY A 548 -21.66 37.50 -16.81
N TYR A 549 -22.46 38.25 -17.57
CA TYR A 549 -23.77 38.75 -17.12
C TYR A 549 -24.84 38.55 -18.21
N PRO A 550 -26.14 38.56 -17.85
CA PRO A 550 -27.22 38.46 -18.83
C PRO A 550 -27.09 39.53 -19.92
N GLY A 551 -26.87 39.08 -21.17
CA GLY A 551 -26.62 39.95 -22.33
C GLY A 551 -25.20 39.86 -22.90
N LYS A 552 -24.21 39.45 -22.10
CA LYS A 552 -22.86 39.14 -22.58
C LYS A 552 -22.26 38.00 -21.74
N TYR A 553 -22.60 36.77 -22.10
CA TYR A 553 -22.02 35.57 -21.51
C TYR A 553 -20.63 35.30 -22.08
N THR A 554 -19.77 34.69 -21.26
CA THR A 554 -18.46 34.22 -21.70
C THR A 554 -18.60 32.78 -22.19
N TYR A 555 -18.14 32.51 -23.41
CA TYR A 555 -18.17 31.19 -24.05
C TYR A 555 -16.74 30.67 -24.24
N MET A 556 -16.45 29.45 -23.80
CA MET A 556 -15.08 28.89 -23.78
C MET A 556 -14.44 28.66 -25.15
N PHE A 557 -15.22 28.65 -26.24
CA PHE A 557 -14.71 28.53 -27.62
C PHE A 557 -15.32 29.56 -28.58
N GLY A 558 -15.70 30.74 -28.06
CA GLY A 558 -16.41 31.77 -28.82
C GLY A 558 -17.88 31.41 -29.09
N GLU A 559 -18.57 32.23 -29.88
CA GLU A 559 -20.03 32.13 -30.14
C GLU A 559 -20.48 30.81 -30.81
N TRP A 560 -19.54 29.96 -31.26
CA TRP A 560 -19.83 28.72 -31.96
C TRP A 560 -20.18 27.55 -31.03
N SER A 561 -19.63 27.51 -29.81
CA SER A 561 -20.03 26.55 -28.78
C SER A 561 -21.17 27.16 -27.95
N SER A 562 -22.41 26.71 -28.11
CA SER A 562 -23.56 27.18 -27.31
C SER A 562 -23.54 26.66 -25.85
N LEU A 563 -22.35 26.58 -25.25
CA LEU A 563 -22.07 26.01 -23.93
C LEU A 563 -21.51 27.13 -23.06
N ARG A 564 -22.28 27.55 -22.04
CA ARG A 564 -21.84 28.54 -21.05
C ARG A 564 -20.75 27.95 -20.16
N ASN A 565 -19.91 28.81 -19.60
CA ASN A 565 -18.85 28.45 -18.64
C ASN A 565 -19.36 27.78 -17.34
N GLU A 566 -20.67 27.63 -17.16
CA GLU A 566 -21.30 27.02 -15.98
C GLU A 566 -21.25 25.49 -15.97
N GLU A 567 -20.97 24.82 -17.10
CA GLU A 567 -21.16 23.37 -17.20
C GLU A 567 -19.90 22.51 -17.02
N GLU A 568 -18.66 23.04 -17.04
CA GLU A 568 -17.53 22.15 -17.37
C GLU A 568 -16.18 22.41 -16.70
N PHE A 569 -15.55 21.28 -16.39
CA PHE A 569 -14.52 20.99 -15.40
C PHE A 569 -13.14 21.65 -15.62
N PHE A 570 -12.60 21.77 -16.83
CA PHE A 570 -11.17 22.13 -17.00
C PHE A 570 -10.85 22.77 -18.36
N ILE A 571 -11.06 24.08 -18.49
CA ILE A 571 -10.55 24.83 -19.65
C ILE A 571 -9.76 26.09 -19.24
N ILE A 572 -9.89 26.55 -17.99
CA ILE A 572 -9.26 27.81 -17.55
C ILE A 572 -7.73 27.71 -17.45
N ILE A 573 -7.16 26.52 -17.21
CA ILE A 573 -5.70 26.32 -17.16
C ILE A 573 -5.08 26.22 -18.58
N ALA A 574 -5.83 25.76 -19.58
CA ALA A 574 -5.32 25.67 -20.96
C ALA A 574 -5.18 27.08 -21.61
N TYR A 575 -6.09 28.00 -21.28
CA TYR A 575 -6.10 29.34 -21.85
C TYR A 575 -4.89 30.19 -21.42
N TYR A 576 -4.42 30.05 -20.18
CA TYR A 576 -3.30 30.84 -19.65
C TYR A 576 -1.92 30.38 -20.14
N VAL A 577 -1.77 29.16 -20.64
CA VAL A 577 -0.50 28.67 -21.22
C VAL A 577 -0.34 29.10 -22.68
N GLU A 578 -1.44 29.50 -23.34
CA GLU A 578 -1.44 29.89 -24.75
C GLU A 578 -1.33 31.42 -24.94
N GLU A 579 -1.72 32.23 -23.95
CA GLU A 579 -1.58 33.69 -24.00
C GLU A 579 -0.14 34.20 -23.90
N ASP A 580 0.77 33.46 -23.26
CA ASP A 580 2.18 33.88 -23.11
C ASP A 580 3.02 33.74 -24.39
N LYS A 581 2.41 33.28 -25.50
CA LYS A 581 3.07 33.19 -26.81
C LYS A 581 2.68 34.30 -27.79
N ASN A 582 1.68 35.13 -27.49
CA ASN A 582 1.16 36.13 -28.43
C ASN A 582 1.45 37.60 -28.06
N THR A 583 2.24 37.87 -27.03
CA THR A 583 2.71 39.22 -26.73
C THR A 583 3.79 39.63 -27.73
N THR A 584 3.33 40.18 -28.84
CA THR A 584 4.12 40.60 -29.98
C THR A 584 4.90 41.88 -29.63
N VAL A 585 6.21 41.78 -29.85
CA VAL A 585 7.16 42.86 -30.17
C VAL A 585 6.48 44.11 -30.74
N ILE A 586 6.38 45.18 -29.95
CA ILE A 586 6.20 46.54 -30.46
C ILE A 586 7.59 47.13 -30.69
N LYS A 587 8.02 47.14 -31.96
CA LYS A 587 9.13 47.97 -32.43
C LYS A 587 8.74 49.43 -32.31
N GLY A 588 9.60 50.23 -31.68
CA GLY A 588 9.43 51.67 -31.58
C GLY A 588 9.54 52.38 -32.93
N ARG A 589 8.78 53.45 -33.06
CA ARG A 589 9.29 54.78 -33.42
C ARG A 589 8.35 55.86 -32.92
#